data_AF-A0A2V8L4U2-F1
#
_entry.id   AF-A0A2V8L4U2-F1
#
_cell.length_a   1.000
_cell.length_b   1.000
_cell.length_c   1.000
_cell.angle_alpha   90.00
_cell.angle_beta   90.00
_cell.angle_gamma   90.00
#
_symmetry.space_group_name_H-M   'P 1'
#
loop_
_entity.id
_entity.type
_entity.pdbx_description
1 polymer ?
#
loop_
_entity_poly.entity_id
_entity_poly.type
_entity_poly.pdbx_seq_one_letter_code
_entity_poly.pdbx_strand_id
1 'polypeptide(L)'
;MERWTRLDATKIEYSVTIDDTTTWIRPWTVKQELIRQDEQANRIYYEPRCHEGNFGLPTMLLGARAEERAFARGAGPDPATKDTATDFGNEGGADVLTGNGGGIF
;
A
#
# COMPACT_ATOMS: atom_id res chain seq x y z
N MET A 1 -7.19 21.73 17.41
CA MET A 1 -6.96 23.07 16.80
C MET A 1 -5.91 22.93 15.71
N GLU A 2 -6.17 23.43 14.51
CA GLU A 2 -5.27 23.34 13.35
C GLU A 2 -4.74 24.73 12.97
N ARG A 3 -3.44 24.85 12.66
CA ARG A 3 -2.78 26.10 12.30
C ARG A 3 -1.74 25.90 11.19
N TRP A 4 -1.75 26.82 10.24
CA TRP A 4 -0.77 26.95 9.18
C TRP A 4 -0.04 28.28 9.33
N THR A 5 1.28 28.24 9.40
CA THR A 5 2.12 29.45 9.55
C THR A 5 3.16 29.48 8.44
N ARG A 6 3.17 30.54 7.62
CA ARG A 6 4.27 30.74 6.67
C ARG A 6 5.50 31.18 7.45
N LEU A 7 6.58 30.39 7.38
CA LEU A 7 7.84 30.69 8.07
C LEU A 7 8.74 31.57 7.20
N ASP A 8 8.82 31.26 5.89
CA ASP A 8 9.59 32.02 4.92
C ASP A 8 9.02 31.84 3.49
N ALA A 9 9.82 32.19 2.48
CA ALA A 9 9.42 32.08 1.07
C ALA A 9 9.15 30.65 0.62
N THR A 10 9.82 29.65 1.23
CA THR A 10 9.79 28.24 0.84
C THR A 10 9.30 27.30 1.94
N LYS A 11 9.03 27.78 3.16
CA LYS A 11 8.62 26.94 4.29
C LYS A 11 7.28 27.34 4.89
N ILE A 12 6.50 26.33 5.26
CA ILE A 12 5.31 26.47 6.10
C ILE A 12 5.41 25.52 7.30
N GLU A 13 5.01 25.98 8.48
CA GLU A 13 4.76 25.14 9.65
C GLU A 13 3.28 24.73 9.65
N TYR A 14 3.03 23.44 9.72
CA TYR A 14 1.75 22.85 10.07
C TYR A 14 1.77 22.43 11.53
N SER A 15 0.82 22.92 12.33
CA SER A 15 0.67 22.55 13.73
C SER A 15 -0.76 22.12 14.01
N VAL A 16 -0.92 20.96 14.64
CA VAL A 16 -2.23 20.47 15.08
C VAL A 16 -2.17 19.96 16.51
N THR A 17 -3.05 20.49 17.35
CA THR A 17 -3.29 19.95 18.70
C THR A 17 -4.47 18.99 18.67
N ILE A 18 -4.20 17.76 19.10
CA ILE A 18 -5.16 16.67 19.26
C ILE A 18 -5.60 16.68 20.71
N ASP A 19 -6.87 17.01 20.92
CA ASP A 19 -7.51 17.12 22.23
C ASP A 19 -8.70 16.18 22.24
N ASP A 20 -8.44 14.91 22.57
CA ASP A 20 -9.43 13.86 22.67
C ASP A 20 -9.10 12.96 23.87
N THR A 21 -9.83 13.16 24.96
CA THR A 21 -9.66 12.42 26.22
C THR A 21 -10.26 11.02 26.17
N THR A 22 -11.06 10.68 25.15
CA THR A 22 -11.58 9.32 24.97
C THR A 22 -10.52 8.39 24.38
N THR A 23 -9.54 8.96 23.66
CA THR A 23 -8.43 8.24 23.05
C THR A 23 -7.11 8.42 23.82
N TRP A 24 -6.82 9.63 24.32
CA TRP A 24 -5.50 9.98 24.88
C TRP A 24 -5.56 10.51 26.32
N ILE A 25 -4.53 10.21 27.11
CA ILE A 25 -4.45 10.63 28.53
C ILE A 25 -4.21 12.13 28.74
N ARG A 26 -3.78 12.85 27.69
CA ARG A 26 -3.59 14.30 27.69
C ARG A 26 -3.55 14.83 26.25
N PRO A 27 -3.93 16.10 26.02
CA PRO A 27 -3.77 16.73 24.73
C PRO A 27 -2.30 16.78 24.32
N TRP A 28 -2.05 16.68 23.02
CA TRP A 28 -0.70 16.73 22.47
C TRP A 28 -0.70 17.41 21.11
N THR A 29 0.45 17.91 20.68
CA THR A 29 0.58 18.72 19.46
C THR A 29 1.62 18.13 18.53
N VAL A 30 1.23 17.93 17.26
CA VAL A 30 2.14 17.65 16.15
C VAL A 30 2.58 18.97 15.56
N LYS A 31 3.87 19.08 15.26
CA LYS A 31 4.43 20.14 14.42
C LYS A 31 5.21 19.52 13.28
N GLN A 32 4.93 19.97 12.07
CA GLN A 32 5.63 19.56 10.87
C GLN A 32 6.01 20.79 10.06
N GLU A 33 7.30 20.96 9.80
CA GLU A 33 7.76 21.90 8.78
C GLU A 33 7.68 21.24 7.41
N LEU A 34 7.03 21.92 6.47
CA LEU A 34 6.94 21.51 5.08
C LEU A 34 7.79 22.47 4.24
N ILE A 35 8.72 21.91 3.49
CA ILE A 35 9.56 22.64 2.54
C ILE A 35 8.97 22.57 1.14
N ARG A 36 9.01 23.70 0.43
CA ARG A 36 8.66 23.77 -0.99
C ARG A 36 9.58 22.83 -1.75
N GLN A 37 8.95 21.93 -2.49
CA GLN A 37 9.62 20.96 -3.33
C GLN A 37 10.17 21.64 -4.60
N ASP A 38 11.33 21.20 -5.08
CA ASP A 38 11.90 21.72 -6.33
C ASP A 38 11.07 21.25 -7.53
N GLU A 39 10.67 22.18 -8.39
CA GLU A 39 9.75 21.91 -9.51
C GLU A 39 10.39 20.99 -10.57
N GLN A 40 11.71 21.09 -10.78
CA GLN A 40 12.41 20.33 -11.81
C GLN A 40 12.71 18.91 -11.36
N ALA A 41 13.20 18.75 -10.12
CA ALA A 41 13.43 17.45 -9.49
C ALA A 41 12.12 16.67 -9.28
N ASN A 42 11.01 17.36 -8.98
CA ASN A 42 9.70 16.74 -8.79
C ASN A 42 8.85 16.68 -10.06
N ARG A 43 9.34 17.13 -11.21
CA ARG A 43 8.63 17.04 -12.49
C ARG A 43 8.30 15.60 -12.88
N ILE A 44 9.16 14.66 -12.48
CA ILE A 44 8.89 13.22 -12.56
C ILE A 44 8.78 12.73 -11.11
N TYR A 45 7.55 12.66 -10.62
CA TYR A 45 7.25 12.16 -9.27
C TYR A 45 7.44 10.63 -9.27
N TYR A 46 8.65 10.16 -8.97
CA TYR A 46 8.82 8.79 -8.49
C TYR A 46 8.28 8.75 -7.07
N GLU A 47 6.96 8.53 -6.93
CA GLU A 47 6.23 8.63 -5.66
C GLU A 47 7.00 7.95 -4.51
N PRO A 48 7.73 8.71 -3.66
CA PRO A 48 8.56 8.13 -2.62
C PRO A 48 7.76 7.95 -1.31
N ARG A 49 6.44 8.20 -1.37
CA ARG A 49 5.55 8.23 -0.20
C ARG A 49 4.88 6.89 0.06
N CYS A 50 4.82 5.99 -0.92
CA CYS A 50 4.62 4.58 -0.66
C CYS A 50 5.94 4.04 -0.10
N HIS A 51 6.03 3.88 1.22
CA HIS A 51 7.12 3.14 1.89
C HIS A 51 7.34 1.75 1.26
N GLU A 52 6.30 1.19 0.65
CA GLU A 52 6.28 -0.11 -0.02
C GLU A 52 6.87 -0.10 -1.45
N GLY A 53 7.34 1.05 -1.97
CA GLY A 53 8.03 1.13 -3.26
C GLY A 53 7.22 0.67 -4.48
N ASN A 54 5.89 0.58 -4.37
CA ASN A 54 4.99 0.00 -5.37
C ASN A 54 5.40 -1.42 -5.81
N PHE A 55 6.14 -2.19 -5.00
CA PHE A 55 6.54 -3.56 -5.36
C PHE A 55 5.38 -4.55 -5.45
N GLY A 56 4.25 -4.25 -4.81
CA GLY A 56 3.04 -5.05 -4.90
C GLY A 56 2.51 -5.14 -6.34
N LEU A 57 2.43 -4.02 -7.05
CA LEU A 57 1.87 -3.97 -8.41
C LEU A 57 2.61 -4.86 -9.44
N PRO A 58 3.94 -4.78 -9.62
CA PRO A 58 4.65 -5.66 -10.54
C PRO A 58 4.56 -7.12 -10.09
N THR A 59 4.53 -7.40 -8.78
CA THR A 59 4.39 -8.77 -8.25
C THR A 59 3.02 -9.37 -8.57
N MET A 60 1.94 -8.60 -8.43
CA MET A 60 0.59 -9.01 -8.80
C MET A 60 0.47 -9.31 -10.29
N LEU A 61 1.03 -8.45 -11.14
CA LEU A 61 1.03 -8.67 -12.60
C LEU A 61 1.85 -9.91 -12.99
N LEU A 62 2.97 -10.16 -12.31
CA LEU A 62 3.77 -11.37 -12.52
C LEU A 62 3.03 -12.65 -12.08
N GLY A 63 2.31 -12.60 -10.96
CA GLY A 63 1.45 -13.69 -10.47
C GLY A 63 0.37 -14.07 -11.48
N ALA A 64 -0.40 -13.09 -11.95
CA ALA A 64 -1.43 -13.31 -12.97
C ALA A 64 -0.86 -13.98 -14.25
N ARG A 65 0.33 -13.55 -14.71
CA ARG A 65 1.00 -14.16 -15.87
C ARG A 65 1.49 -15.58 -15.58
N ALA A 66 1.82 -15.91 -14.34
CA ALA A 66 2.18 -17.28 -13.96
C ALA A 66 0.95 -18.21 -14.06
N GLU A 67 -0.21 -17.75 -13.59
CA GLU A 67 -1.46 -18.50 -13.63
C GLU A 67 -1.98 -18.71 -15.05
N GLU A 68 -1.96 -17.68 -15.90
CA GLU A 68 -2.31 -17.81 -17.32
C GLU A 68 -1.44 -18.87 -18.03
N ARG A 69 -0.14 -18.91 -17.71
CA ARG A 69 0.77 -19.94 -18.24
C ARG A 69 0.50 -21.32 -17.66
N ALA A 70 -0.02 -21.41 -16.44
CA ALA A 70 -0.39 -22.66 -15.81
C ALA A 70 -1.66 -23.23 -16.48
N PHE A 71 -2.69 -22.40 -16.66
CA PHE A 71 -3.91 -22.74 -17.39
C PHE A 71 -3.66 -23.12 -18.85
N ALA A 72 -2.84 -22.35 -19.58
CA ALA A 72 -2.48 -22.66 -20.97
C ALA A 72 -1.77 -24.02 -21.13
N ARG A 73 -1.16 -24.54 -20.06
CA ARG A 73 -0.51 -25.87 -20.01
C ARG A 73 -1.41 -26.96 -19.43
N GLY A 74 -2.68 -26.66 -19.13
CA GLY A 74 -3.62 -27.57 -18.50
C GLY A 74 -3.34 -27.84 -17.02
N ALA A 75 -2.52 -27.02 -16.38
CA ALA A 75 -2.09 -27.15 -15.00
C ALA A 75 -2.72 -26.05 -14.13
N GLY A 76 -4.04 -26.07 -13.96
CA GLY A 76 -4.76 -25.14 -13.08
C GLY A 76 -6.12 -24.71 -13.63
N PRO A 77 -6.94 -24.04 -12.81
CA PRO A 77 -8.23 -23.48 -13.23
C PRO A 77 -8.06 -22.27 -14.15
N ASP A 78 -9.12 -21.88 -14.86
CA ASP A 78 -9.13 -20.68 -15.70
C ASP A 78 -8.97 -19.42 -14.84
N PRO A 79 -7.92 -18.60 -15.01
CA PRO A 79 -7.70 -17.40 -14.22
C PRO A 79 -8.87 -16.40 -14.30
N ALA A 80 -9.64 -16.41 -15.39
CA ALA A 80 -10.81 -15.54 -15.54
C ALA A 80 -11.98 -15.91 -14.61
N THR A 81 -11.93 -17.10 -13.99
CA THR A 81 -12.96 -17.59 -13.08
C THR A 81 -12.65 -17.34 -11.61
N LYS A 82 -11.48 -16.77 -11.28
CA LYS A 82 -11.08 -16.48 -9.90
C LYS A 82 -11.78 -15.25 -9.35
N ASP A 83 -12.23 -15.36 -8.10
CA ASP A 83 -12.69 -14.23 -7.32
C ASP A 83 -11.51 -13.60 -6.57
N THR A 84 -10.95 -12.54 -7.15
CA THR A 84 -9.84 -11.79 -6.56
C THR A 84 -10.26 -10.90 -5.38
N ALA A 85 -11.56 -10.82 -5.04
CA ALA A 85 -12.05 -10.02 -3.93
C ALA A 85 -12.20 -10.83 -2.63
N THR A 86 -12.55 -12.11 -2.72
CA THR A 86 -12.80 -12.95 -1.54
C THR A 86 -11.82 -14.11 -1.35
N ASP A 87 -11.07 -14.48 -2.40
CA ASP A 87 -10.21 -15.67 -2.41
C ASP A 87 -8.71 -15.37 -2.32
N PHE A 88 -8.34 -14.29 -1.62
CA PHE A 88 -6.93 -13.96 -1.36
C PHE A 88 -6.24 -15.10 -0.58
N GLY A 89 -5.62 -16.03 -1.30
CA GLY A 89 -4.83 -17.13 -0.75
C GLY A 89 -5.48 -18.51 -0.76
N ASN A 90 -6.68 -18.69 -1.33
CA ASN A 90 -7.35 -19.99 -1.39
C ASN A 90 -7.86 -20.35 -2.81
N GLU A 91 -7.14 -19.82 -3.80
CA GLU A 91 -7.39 -19.99 -5.23
C GLU A 91 -7.51 -21.47 -5.64
N GLY A 92 -8.73 -21.99 -5.60
CA GLY A 92 -9.05 -23.38 -5.92
C GLY A 92 -9.62 -24.23 -4.78
N GLY A 93 -9.94 -23.65 -3.61
CA GLY A 93 -10.63 -24.35 -2.52
C GLY A 93 -9.76 -25.33 -1.73
N ALA A 94 -8.43 -25.17 -1.77
CA ALA A 94 -7.51 -25.91 -0.94
C ALA A 94 -6.77 -24.94 -0.02
N ASP A 95 -7.18 -24.95 1.24
CA ASP A 95 -6.55 -24.21 2.32
C ASP A 95 -5.12 -24.73 2.56
N VAL A 96 -4.15 -23.84 2.39
CA VAL A 96 -2.72 -24.12 2.53
C VAL A 96 -2.33 -24.51 3.97
N LEU A 97 -3.19 -24.22 4.97
CA LEU A 97 -2.97 -24.54 6.38
C LEU A 97 -3.52 -25.91 6.80
N THR A 98 -4.42 -26.52 6.01
CA THR A 98 -5.03 -27.83 6.31
C THR A 98 -4.42 -28.99 5.51
N GLY A 99 -3.39 -28.73 4.70
CA GLY A 99 -2.49 -29.76 4.19
C GLY A 99 -3.08 -30.67 3.11
N ASN A 100 -4.03 -30.18 2.32
CA ASN A 100 -4.51 -30.90 1.12
C ASN A 100 -4.17 -30.14 -0.16
N GLY A 101 -2.87 -29.96 -0.38
CA GLY A 101 -2.29 -29.30 -1.55
C GLY A 101 -0.81 -29.16 -1.27
N GLY A 102 0.02 -29.93 -1.98
CA GLY A 102 1.46 -30.02 -1.74
C GLY A 102 2.13 -28.64 -1.75
N GLY A 103 2.34 -28.11 -0.55
CA GLY A 103 3.10 -26.89 -0.32
C GLY A 103 4.60 -27.19 -0.36
N ILE A 104 5.34 -26.29 -1.02
CA ILE A 104 6.78 -26.11 -0.80
C ILE A 104 6.93 -24.80 -0.04
N PHE A 105 6.75 -24.88 1.28
CA PHE A 105 7.55 -24.19 2.28
C PHE A 105 7.72 -25.15 3.45
#